data_AF-S7XF92-F1
#
_entry.id   AF-S7XF92-F1
#
_cell.length_a   1.000
_cell.length_b   1.000
_cell.length_c   1.000
_cell.angle_alpha   90.00
_cell.angle_beta   90.00
_cell.angle_gamma   90.00
#
_symmetry.space_group_name_H-M   'P 1'
#
loop_
_entity.id
_entity.type
_entity.pdbx_description
1 polymer ?
#
loop_
_entity_poly.entity_id
_entity_poly.type
_entity_poly.pdbx_seq_one_letter_code
_entity_poly.pdbx_strand_id
1 'polypeptide(L)'
;MLIIQEEEDLWSKSREINTVKSYYEYLNPYPSGKYATTATSEIKTLDKQAYDKAISLGSQESLNYYLNTYKKGEYRDAVRIKLNEKIEYDVYMYARANNYIENYETYINRYPKGKYATEVNEIIKKSYFKFANDGYKDKNYTKAISYYSKYIHNYPYGKDIDQANKGLKKANKKSRQFSSGYFGYTYESQGMHGFTLGKLNKDGIGLYTNLRVSPDFLELTYKKPELELTEDQIPEGEKIAIASLSAGLSYPVFYPVWLYVGGGANFQERFNNNDNEHINDYYSLEGEEHLAFYPEAGINVRLGQRFNIIAGVVYLRGEILYKVGFGF
;
A
#
# COMPACT_ATOMS: atom_id res chain seq x y z
N MET A 1 70.20 51.11 -12.88
CA MET A 1 69.32 52.10 -12.23
C MET A 1 67.85 51.83 -12.53
N LEU A 2 67.46 51.56 -13.79
CA LEU A 2 66.07 51.22 -14.18
C LEU A 2 65.42 50.08 -13.36
N ILE A 3 66.10 48.96 -13.16
CA ILE A 3 65.56 47.81 -12.41
C ILE A 3 65.22 48.15 -10.94
N ILE A 4 66.01 49.03 -10.30
CA ILE A 4 65.76 49.44 -8.91
C ILE A 4 64.52 50.34 -8.82
N GLN A 5 64.33 51.25 -9.79
CA GLN A 5 63.16 52.12 -9.83
C GLN A 5 61.87 51.32 -10.12
N GLU A 6 61.92 50.36 -11.05
CA GLU A 6 60.77 49.51 -11.38
C GLU A 6 60.34 48.61 -10.20
N GLU A 7 61.30 48.11 -9.41
CA GLU A 7 61.00 47.35 -8.18
C GLU A 7 60.31 48.23 -7.13
N GLU A 8 60.84 49.43 -6.88
CA GLU A 8 60.29 50.39 -5.91
C GLU A 8 58.86 50.84 -6.30
N ASP A 9 58.63 51.13 -7.58
CA ASP A 9 57.31 51.52 -8.08
C ASP A 9 56.29 50.37 -7.95
N LEU A 10 56.68 49.14 -8.30
CA LEU A 10 55.82 47.97 -8.18
C LEU A 10 55.51 47.65 -6.72
N TRP A 11 56.51 47.74 -5.83
CA TRP A 11 56.31 47.59 -4.39
C TRP A 11 55.35 48.63 -3.82
N SER A 12 55.54 49.91 -4.19
CA SER A 12 54.66 51.01 -3.75
C SER A 12 53.21 50.75 -4.15
N LYS A 13 52.99 50.35 -5.41
CA LYS A 13 51.66 49.98 -5.92
C LYS A 13 51.08 48.77 -5.18
N SER A 14 51.89 47.74 -4.94
CA SER A 14 51.43 46.54 -4.23
C SER A 14 50.98 46.83 -2.81
N ARG A 15 51.70 47.72 -2.12
CA ARG A 15 51.39 48.21 -0.77
C ARG A 15 50.15 49.10 -0.74
N GLU A 16 49.96 49.95 -1.75
CA GLU A 16 48.77 50.80 -1.88
C GLU A 16 47.50 49.96 -2.08
N ILE A 17 47.54 48.99 -2.99
CA ILE A 17 46.42 48.07 -3.25
C ILE A 17 46.17 47.15 -2.05
N ASN A 18 47.23 46.75 -1.35
CA ASN A 18 47.22 45.92 -0.14
C ASN A 18 46.37 44.63 -0.27
N THR A 19 46.59 43.88 -1.35
CA THR A 19 45.94 42.58 -1.56
C THR A 19 46.96 41.48 -1.73
N VAL A 20 46.57 40.25 -1.40
CA VAL A 20 47.42 39.07 -1.68
C VAL A 20 47.80 39.00 -3.17
N LYS A 21 46.89 39.35 -4.08
CA LYS A 21 47.16 39.40 -5.51
C LYS A 21 48.26 40.42 -5.85
N SER A 22 48.17 41.64 -5.32
CA SER A 22 49.15 42.70 -5.61
C SER A 22 50.53 42.37 -5.03
N TYR A 23 50.61 41.74 -3.87
CA TYR A 23 51.89 41.27 -3.34
C TYR A 23 52.48 40.09 -4.13
N TYR A 24 51.65 39.16 -4.64
CA TYR A 24 52.13 38.13 -5.56
C TYR A 24 52.59 38.69 -6.92
N GLU A 25 51.93 39.74 -7.42
CA GLU A 25 52.34 40.46 -8.63
C GLU A 25 53.74 41.09 -8.46
N TYR A 26 54.09 41.56 -7.25
CA TYR A 26 55.45 42.01 -6.91
C TYR A 26 56.45 40.84 -6.78
N LEU A 27 56.08 39.78 -6.05
CA LEU A 27 56.98 38.63 -5.80
C LEU A 27 57.30 37.81 -7.05
N ASN A 28 56.48 37.88 -8.10
CA ASN A 28 56.69 37.12 -9.34
C ASN A 28 57.95 37.57 -10.12
N PRO A 29 58.14 38.87 -10.43
CA PRO A 29 59.39 39.36 -11.01
C PRO A 29 60.53 39.50 -9.98
N TYR A 30 60.22 39.72 -8.69
CA TYR A 30 61.22 39.99 -7.64
C TYR A 30 61.16 39.00 -6.46
N PRO A 31 61.38 37.68 -6.69
CA PRO A 31 61.24 36.65 -5.65
C PRO A 31 62.28 36.75 -4.51
N SER A 32 63.41 37.42 -4.75
CA SER A 32 64.45 37.72 -3.76
C SER A 32 64.76 39.23 -3.69
N GLY A 33 63.80 40.05 -4.10
CA GLY A 33 63.90 41.51 -4.08
C GLY A 33 63.99 42.08 -2.66
N LYS A 34 64.30 43.37 -2.58
CA LYS A 34 64.49 44.12 -1.33
C LYS A 34 63.27 44.02 -0.39
N TYR A 35 62.07 43.94 -0.96
CA TYR A 35 60.81 43.88 -0.21
C TYR A 35 60.17 42.49 -0.19
N ALA A 36 60.85 41.45 -0.69
CA ALA A 36 60.28 40.10 -0.80
C ALA A 36 59.83 39.52 0.56
N THR A 37 60.66 39.71 1.59
CA THR A 37 60.33 39.29 2.96
C THR A 37 59.11 40.03 3.51
N THR A 38 59.04 41.34 3.29
CA THR A 38 57.91 42.17 3.72
C THR A 38 56.63 41.77 2.99
N ALA A 39 56.67 41.65 1.66
CA ALA A 39 55.53 41.20 0.85
C ALA A 39 55.01 39.83 1.30
N THR A 40 55.92 38.89 1.60
CA THR A 40 55.57 37.56 2.14
C THR A 40 54.91 37.67 3.52
N SER A 41 55.42 38.54 4.39
CA SER A 41 54.82 38.79 5.71
C SER A 41 53.41 39.39 5.59
N GLU A 42 53.22 40.37 4.70
CA GLU A 42 51.91 40.97 4.45
C GLU A 42 50.91 39.95 3.90
N ILE A 43 51.33 39.06 2.99
CA ILE A 43 50.50 37.95 2.51
C ILE A 43 50.04 37.06 3.67
N LYS A 44 50.95 36.70 4.60
CA LYS A 44 50.60 35.89 5.78
C LYS A 44 49.62 36.62 6.71
N THR A 45 49.81 37.92 6.93
CA THR A 45 48.90 38.74 7.74
C THR A 45 47.50 38.79 7.13
N LEU A 46 47.41 39.08 5.83
CA LEU A 46 46.12 39.13 5.12
C LEU A 46 45.43 37.77 5.08
N ASP A 47 46.19 36.70 4.87
CA ASP A 47 45.68 35.33 4.90
C ASP A 47 45.09 34.98 6.28
N LYS A 48 45.82 35.29 7.36
CA LYS A 48 45.33 35.09 8.73
C LYS A 48 44.06 35.90 9.02
N GLN A 49 44.02 37.17 8.67
CA GLN A 49 42.84 38.02 8.87
C GLN A 49 41.62 37.49 8.10
N ALA A 50 41.81 37.04 6.87
CA ALA A 50 40.74 36.46 6.07
C ALA A 50 40.26 35.12 6.62
N TYR A 51 41.17 34.29 7.13
CA TYR A 51 40.84 33.07 7.85
C TYR A 51 39.99 33.37 9.09
N ASP A 52 40.45 34.26 9.98
CA ASP A 52 39.74 34.59 11.21
C ASP A 52 38.34 35.17 10.92
N LYS A 53 38.23 36.00 9.88
CA LYS A 53 36.94 36.51 9.39
C LYS A 53 36.02 35.39 8.88
N ALA A 54 36.55 34.45 8.09
CA ALA A 54 35.76 33.34 7.56
C ALA A 54 35.27 32.41 8.67
N ILE A 55 36.11 32.12 9.67
CA ILE A 55 35.72 31.32 10.83
C ILE A 55 34.72 32.05 11.72
N SER A 56 34.91 33.35 11.95
CA SER A 56 34.00 34.15 12.76
C SER A 56 32.60 34.27 12.14
N LEU A 57 32.50 34.40 10.82
CA LEU A 57 31.20 34.44 10.12
C LEU A 57 30.58 33.04 10.04
N GLY A 58 31.40 32.00 9.79
CA GLY A 58 30.97 30.60 9.82
C GLY A 58 29.92 30.21 8.78
N SER A 59 29.61 31.08 7.82
CA SER A 59 28.66 30.82 6.73
C SER A 59 29.36 30.11 5.58
N GLN A 60 28.63 29.30 4.81
CA GLN A 60 29.20 28.62 3.64
C GLN A 60 29.79 29.63 2.64
N GLU A 61 29.15 30.79 2.48
CA GLU A 61 29.61 31.88 1.62
C GLU A 61 30.95 32.43 2.08
N SER A 62 31.09 32.73 3.37
CA SER A 62 32.34 33.27 3.93
C SER A 62 33.51 32.30 3.84
N LEU A 63 33.26 31.01 4.08
CA LEU A 63 34.27 29.95 3.99
C LEU A 63 34.68 29.71 2.52
N ASN A 64 33.71 29.67 1.60
CA ASN A 64 33.99 29.58 0.16
C ASN A 64 34.74 30.81 -0.36
N TYR A 65 34.40 32.01 0.13
CA TYR A 65 35.11 33.24 -0.23
C TYR A 65 36.61 33.15 0.11
N TYR A 66 36.96 32.66 1.30
CA TYR A 66 38.35 32.40 1.67
C TYR A 66 39.00 31.38 0.72
N LEU A 67 38.36 30.22 0.52
CA LEU A 67 38.91 29.15 -0.33
C LEU A 67 39.10 29.57 -1.80
N ASN A 68 38.28 30.49 -2.29
CA ASN A 68 38.38 31.00 -3.67
C ASN A 68 39.43 32.12 -3.81
N THR A 69 39.51 33.01 -2.82
CA THR A 69 40.39 34.19 -2.85
C THR A 69 41.83 33.84 -2.46
N TYR A 70 42.01 32.99 -1.44
CA TYR A 70 43.32 32.66 -0.85
C TYR A 70 43.79 31.27 -1.30
N LYS A 71 44.02 31.10 -2.61
CA LYS A 71 44.36 29.81 -3.25
C LYS A 71 45.63 29.14 -2.71
N LYS A 72 46.56 29.92 -2.18
CA LYS A 72 47.83 29.49 -1.56
C LYS A 72 47.88 29.75 -0.05
N GLY A 73 46.74 30.04 0.58
CA GLY A 73 46.67 30.32 2.01
C GLY A 73 47.06 29.10 2.86
N GLU A 74 47.63 29.37 4.03
CA GLU A 74 48.08 28.34 4.98
C GLU A 74 46.89 27.64 5.66
N TYR A 75 45.77 28.34 5.82
CA TYR A 75 44.60 27.84 6.57
C TYR A 75 43.56 27.09 5.73
N ARG A 76 43.85 26.81 4.46
CA ARG A 76 42.89 26.22 3.51
C ARG A 76 42.31 24.90 3.98
N ASP A 77 43.13 24.02 4.54
CA ASP A 77 42.66 22.73 5.02
C ASP A 77 41.72 22.87 6.21
N ALA A 78 42.05 23.76 7.16
CA ALA A 78 41.18 24.08 8.28
C ALA A 78 39.84 24.67 7.82
N VAL A 79 39.85 25.59 6.85
CA VAL A 79 38.62 26.18 6.30
C VAL A 79 37.80 25.16 5.52
N ARG A 80 38.44 24.27 4.77
CA ARG A 80 37.74 23.19 4.05
C ARG A 80 37.05 22.21 5.00
N ILE A 81 37.68 21.85 6.12
CA ILE A 81 37.07 21.04 7.17
C ILE A 81 35.84 21.78 7.73
N LYS A 82 35.97 23.06 8.08
CA LYS A 82 34.87 23.88 8.60
C LYS A 82 33.72 24.04 7.62
N LEU A 83 34.01 24.19 6.34
CA LEU A 83 33.01 24.24 5.28
C LEU A 83 32.23 22.92 5.20
N ASN A 84 32.91 21.78 5.21
CA ASN A 84 32.24 20.47 5.17
C ASN A 84 31.35 20.25 6.41
N GLU A 85 31.84 20.61 7.61
CA GLU A 85 31.06 20.57 8.84
C GLU A 85 29.80 21.45 8.75
N LYS A 86 29.93 22.66 8.18
CA LYS A 86 28.83 23.60 8.00
C LYS A 86 27.80 23.09 6.98
N ILE A 87 28.25 22.54 5.85
CA ILE A 87 27.37 21.97 4.83
C ILE A 87 26.56 20.80 5.42
N GLU A 88 27.19 19.89 6.15
CA GLU A 88 26.48 18.80 6.81
C GLU A 88 25.46 19.32 7.83
N TYR A 89 25.88 20.27 8.68
CA TYR A 89 25.01 20.90 9.67
C TYR A 89 23.77 21.53 9.03
N ASP A 90 23.93 22.27 7.93
CA ASP A 90 22.81 22.93 7.26
C ASP A 90 21.81 21.91 6.68
N VAL A 91 22.28 20.77 6.15
CA VAL A 91 21.41 19.68 5.68
C VAL A 91 20.65 19.04 6.85
N TYR A 92 21.33 18.78 7.98
CA TYR A 92 20.69 18.28 9.20
C TYR A 92 19.63 19.26 9.73
N MET A 93 19.97 20.55 9.80
CA MET A 93 19.06 21.59 10.28
C MET A 93 17.85 21.75 9.35
N TYR A 94 18.03 21.62 8.04
CA TYR A 94 16.91 21.59 7.09
C TYR A 94 15.97 20.42 7.38
N ALA A 95 16.51 19.21 7.62
CA ALA A 95 15.70 18.06 7.97
C ALA A 95 14.93 18.27 9.29
N ARG A 96 15.60 18.84 10.29
CA ARG A 96 15.01 19.14 11.60
C ARG A 96 13.92 20.20 11.53
N ALA A 97 14.11 21.25 10.73
CA ALA A 97 13.14 22.35 10.59
C ALA A 97 11.85 21.93 9.87
N ASN A 98 11.98 21.13 8.80
CA ASN A 98 10.82 20.65 8.05
C ASN A 98 10.14 19.44 8.71
N ASN A 99 10.91 18.65 9.46
CA ASN A 99 10.44 17.52 10.27
C ASN A 99 9.63 16.46 9.49
N TYR A 100 9.97 16.25 8.22
CA TYR A 100 9.48 15.14 7.41
C TYR A 100 10.50 14.02 7.35
N ILE A 101 10.04 12.77 7.36
CA ILE A 101 10.90 11.60 7.37
C ILE A 101 11.83 11.55 6.16
N GLU A 102 11.34 11.99 5.00
CA GLU A 102 12.06 12.04 3.73
C GLU A 102 13.29 12.96 3.80
N ASN A 103 13.23 14.04 4.59
CA ASN A 103 14.37 14.93 4.76
C ASN A 103 15.46 14.29 5.64
N TYR A 104 15.07 13.51 6.64
CA TYR A 104 16.01 12.73 7.44
C TYR A 104 16.61 11.57 6.62
N GLU A 105 15.80 10.88 5.81
CA GLU A 105 16.26 9.88 4.83
C GLU A 105 17.30 10.49 3.86
N THR A 106 17.04 11.71 3.38
CA THR A 106 17.98 12.44 2.50
C THR A 106 19.30 12.74 3.21
N TYR A 107 19.25 13.19 4.46
CA TYR A 107 20.46 13.43 5.25
C TYR A 107 21.27 12.12 5.43
N ILE A 108 20.64 11.03 5.87
CA ILE A 108 21.39 9.80 6.20
C ILE A 108 21.99 9.13 4.97
N ASN A 109 21.34 9.25 3.81
CA ASN A 109 21.88 8.77 2.54
C ASN A 109 23.13 9.55 2.11
N ARG A 110 23.17 10.86 2.40
CA ARG A 110 24.32 11.71 2.07
C ARG A 110 25.46 11.61 3.09
N TYR A 111 25.12 11.46 4.37
CA TYR A 111 26.07 11.44 5.49
C TYR A 111 25.88 10.21 6.39
N PRO A 112 26.08 8.98 5.89
CA PRO A 112 25.83 7.75 6.66
C PRO A 112 26.73 7.59 7.89
N LYS A 113 27.90 8.26 7.89
CA LYS A 113 28.84 8.34 9.02
C LYS A 113 29.01 9.78 9.53
N GLY A 114 28.04 10.64 9.22
CA GLY A 114 28.03 12.04 9.63
C GLY A 114 27.94 12.22 11.14
N LYS A 115 28.25 13.43 11.60
CA LYS A 115 28.17 13.83 13.01
C LYS A 115 26.78 13.62 13.62
N TYR A 116 25.72 13.80 12.83
CA TYR A 116 24.33 13.65 13.28
C TYR A 116 23.71 12.29 12.87
N ALA A 117 24.49 11.40 12.25
CA ALA A 117 23.99 10.14 11.69
C ALA A 117 23.32 9.23 12.73
N THR A 118 23.88 9.14 13.94
CA THR A 118 23.30 8.32 15.02
C THR A 118 21.93 8.83 15.43
N GLU A 119 21.80 10.14 15.68
CA GLU A 119 20.53 10.76 16.05
C GLU A 119 19.49 10.62 14.94
N VAL A 120 19.87 10.93 13.70
CA VAL A 120 18.96 10.84 12.55
C VAL A 120 18.51 9.40 12.31
N ASN A 121 19.40 8.41 12.43
CA ASN A 121 19.00 7.01 12.37
C ASN A 121 18.00 6.62 13.45
N GLU A 122 18.17 7.10 14.68
CA GLU A 122 17.18 6.85 15.74
C GLU A 122 15.82 7.48 15.43
N ILE A 123 15.80 8.68 14.86
CA ILE A 123 14.56 9.35 14.41
C ILE A 123 13.89 8.53 13.31
N ILE A 124 14.63 8.11 12.29
CA ILE A 124 14.10 7.34 11.15
C ILE A 124 13.56 6.00 11.62
N LYS A 125 14.35 5.26 12.40
CA LYS A 125 13.97 3.95 12.95
C LYS A 125 12.67 4.03 13.75
N LYS A 126 12.55 4.99 14.67
CA LYS A 126 11.32 5.22 15.45
C LYS A 126 10.14 5.61 14.56
N SER A 127 10.37 6.45 13.55
CA SER A 127 9.33 6.93 12.65
C SER A 127 8.78 5.82 11.76
N TYR A 128 9.63 4.97 11.17
CA TYR A 128 9.17 3.81 10.39
C TYR A 128 8.31 2.87 11.23
N PHE A 129 8.76 2.53 12.44
CA PHE A 129 7.99 1.64 13.31
C PHE A 129 6.65 2.28 13.70
N LYS A 130 6.64 3.57 14.04
CA LYS A 130 5.42 4.32 14.34
C LYS A 130 4.45 4.34 13.15
N PHE A 131 4.91 4.76 11.97
CA PHE A 131 4.06 4.85 10.78
C PHE A 131 3.53 3.49 10.32
N ALA A 132 4.28 2.42 10.54
CA ALA A 132 3.82 1.07 10.29
C ALA A 132 2.66 0.67 11.21
N ASN A 133 2.80 0.95 12.52
CA ASN A 133 1.77 0.69 13.51
C ASN A 133 0.52 1.56 13.29
N ASP A 134 0.70 2.86 13.03
CA ASP A 134 -0.39 3.79 12.73
C ASP A 134 -1.14 3.34 11.46
N GLY A 135 -0.41 3.01 10.39
CA GLY A 135 -1.01 2.46 9.17
C GLY A 135 -1.81 1.18 9.43
N TYR A 136 -1.34 0.31 10.32
CA TYR A 136 -2.07 -0.90 10.69
C TYR A 136 -3.35 -0.57 11.48
N LYS A 137 -3.27 0.36 12.46
CA LYS A 137 -4.40 0.83 13.27
C LYS A 137 -5.48 1.46 12.40
N ASP A 138 -5.07 2.25 11.41
CA ASP A 138 -5.95 2.95 10.48
C ASP A 138 -6.54 2.03 9.38
N LYS A 139 -6.30 0.70 9.46
CA LYS A 139 -6.64 -0.30 8.43
C LYS A 139 -6.01 -0.02 7.05
N ASN A 140 -5.05 0.90 6.97
CA ASN A 140 -4.23 1.15 5.77
C ASN A 140 -3.07 0.15 5.72
N TYR A 141 -3.41 -1.10 5.40
CA TYR A 141 -2.43 -2.19 5.40
C TYR A 141 -1.31 -2.00 4.37
N THR A 142 -1.55 -1.29 3.27
CA THR A 142 -0.50 -0.95 2.28
C THR A 142 0.57 -0.07 2.90
N LYS A 143 0.17 1.00 3.61
CA LYS A 143 1.09 1.86 4.36
C LYS A 143 1.82 1.07 5.44
N ALA A 144 1.11 0.23 6.20
CA ALA A 144 1.70 -0.63 7.23
C ALA A 144 2.79 -1.54 6.65
N ILE A 145 2.48 -2.27 5.56
CA ILE A 145 3.40 -3.17 4.87
C ILE A 145 4.64 -2.43 4.37
N SER A 146 4.45 -1.26 3.76
CA SER A 146 5.55 -0.43 3.26
C SER A 146 6.53 -0.05 4.37
N TYR A 147 6.03 0.50 5.48
CA TYR A 147 6.88 0.96 6.57
C TYR A 147 7.48 -0.17 7.42
N TYR A 148 6.75 -1.28 7.65
CA TYR A 148 7.36 -2.46 8.28
C TYR A 148 8.51 -3.00 7.43
N SER A 149 8.32 -3.09 6.11
CA SER A 149 9.37 -3.52 5.18
C SER A 149 10.58 -2.59 5.23
N LYS A 150 10.36 -1.27 5.22
CA LYS A 150 11.44 -0.27 5.40
C LYS A 150 12.19 -0.45 6.73
N TYR A 151 11.48 -0.67 7.84
CA TYR A 151 12.11 -0.91 9.15
C TYR A 151 12.97 -2.18 9.13
N ILE A 152 12.40 -3.30 8.68
CA ILE A 152 13.07 -4.61 8.66
C ILE A 152 14.33 -4.57 7.78
N HIS A 153 14.23 -3.92 6.62
CA HIS A 153 15.34 -3.81 5.67
C HIS A 153 16.50 -2.95 6.22
N ASN A 154 16.19 -1.76 6.75
CA ASN A 154 17.21 -0.81 7.18
C ASN A 154 17.73 -1.08 8.60
N TYR A 155 16.95 -1.75 9.45
CA TYR A 155 17.28 -2.00 10.86
C TYR A 155 17.06 -3.47 11.26
N PRO A 156 17.74 -4.43 10.60
CA PRO A 156 17.51 -5.87 10.81
C PRO A 156 17.88 -6.36 12.22
N TYR A 157 18.69 -5.60 12.96
CA TYR A 157 19.05 -5.89 14.36
C TYR A 157 18.43 -4.89 15.34
N GLY A 158 17.39 -4.16 14.92
CA GLY A 158 16.66 -3.22 15.76
C GLY A 158 15.90 -3.93 16.89
N LYS A 159 15.77 -3.28 18.05
CA LYS A 159 15.07 -3.82 19.22
C LYS A 159 13.62 -4.28 18.94
N ASP A 160 12.95 -3.66 17.96
CA ASP A 160 11.55 -3.94 17.63
C ASP A 160 11.41 -4.87 16.40
N ILE A 161 12.49 -5.51 15.94
CA ILE A 161 12.49 -6.31 14.70
C ILE A 161 11.47 -7.46 14.75
N ASP A 162 11.36 -8.14 15.88
CA ASP A 162 10.40 -9.23 16.06
C ASP A 162 8.95 -8.72 15.99
N GLN A 163 8.71 -7.54 16.56
CA GLN A 163 7.40 -6.89 16.50
C GLN A 163 7.10 -6.43 15.07
N ALA A 164 8.08 -5.89 14.35
CA ALA A 164 7.95 -5.48 12.97
C ALA A 164 7.65 -6.67 12.04
N ASN A 165 8.36 -7.79 12.19
CA ASN A 165 8.12 -9.02 11.44
C ASN A 165 6.72 -9.59 11.70
N LYS A 166 6.31 -9.64 12.98
CA LYS A 166 4.95 -10.05 13.37
C LYS A 166 3.89 -9.09 12.78
N GLY A 167 4.15 -7.79 12.84
CA GLY A 167 3.31 -6.73 12.29
C GLY A 167 3.14 -6.86 10.77
N LEU A 168 4.24 -7.05 10.04
CA LEU A 168 4.26 -7.27 8.59
C LEU A 168 3.44 -8.51 8.20
N LYS A 169 3.63 -9.63 8.90
CA LYS A 169 2.85 -10.87 8.65
C LYS A 169 1.36 -10.64 8.86
N LYS A 170 0.97 -9.94 9.93
CA LYS A 170 -0.43 -9.59 10.20
C LYS A 170 -1.00 -8.65 9.13
N ALA A 171 -0.26 -7.61 8.76
CA ALA A 171 -0.66 -6.64 7.74
C ALA A 171 -0.87 -7.31 6.37
N ASN A 172 0.06 -8.17 5.95
CA ASN A 172 -0.07 -8.98 4.73
C ASN A 172 -1.28 -9.92 4.76
N LYS A 173 -1.56 -10.56 5.90
CA LYS A 173 -2.76 -11.39 6.04
C LYS A 173 -4.01 -10.52 5.88
N LYS A 174 -4.06 -9.35 6.53
CA LYS A 174 -5.23 -8.47 6.52
C LYS A 174 -5.45 -7.76 5.19
N SER A 175 -4.41 -7.44 4.42
CA SER A 175 -4.51 -6.81 3.10
C SER A 175 -5.12 -7.73 2.05
N ARG A 176 -4.94 -9.05 2.19
CA ARG A 176 -5.54 -10.08 1.32
C ARG A 176 -7.01 -10.34 1.60
N GLN A 177 -7.55 -9.82 2.70
CA GLN A 177 -8.95 -9.96 3.06
C GLN A 177 -9.72 -8.76 2.52
N PHE A 178 -10.73 -8.99 1.69
CA PHE A 178 -11.54 -7.94 1.08
C PHE A 178 -12.98 -8.43 0.86
N SER A 179 -13.91 -7.47 0.81
CA SER A 179 -15.30 -7.74 0.44
C SER A 179 -15.39 -7.97 -1.06
N SER A 180 -16.28 -8.84 -1.53
CA SER A 180 -16.60 -8.91 -2.96
C SER A 180 -18.06 -9.26 -3.22
N GLY A 181 -18.53 -8.91 -4.41
CA GLY A 181 -19.65 -9.61 -5.02
C GLY A 181 -19.21 -11.00 -5.50
N TYR A 182 -20.19 -11.86 -5.78
CA TYR A 182 -19.99 -13.10 -6.53
C TYR A 182 -21.26 -13.41 -7.34
N PHE A 183 -21.06 -14.09 -8.45
CA PHE A 183 -22.12 -14.85 -9.14
C PHE A 183 -21.75 -16.32 -9.07
N GLY A 184 -22.72 -17.19 -8.83
CA GLY A 184 -22.47 -18.62 -8.69
C GLY A 184 -23.54 -19.49 -9.28
N TYR A 185 -23.14 -20.70 -9.61
CA TYR A 185 -24.00 -21.79 -9.98
C TYR A 185 -24.10 -22.78 -8.81
N THR A 186 -25.31 -23.28 -8.54
CA THR A 186 -25.61 -24.24 -7.48
C THR A 186 -26.36 -25.43 -8.06
N TYR A 187 -26.16 -26.59 -7.45
CA TYR A 187 -26.82 -27.85 -7.76
C TYR A 187 -27.28 -28.52 -6.47
N GLU A 188 -28.48 -29.08 -6.47
CA GLU A 188 -29.08 -29.72 -5.29
C GLU A 188 -29.39 -31.20 -5.53
N SER A 189 -29.53 -31.98 -4.45
CA SER A 189 -29.73 -33.44 -4.47
C SER A 189 -30.97 -33.94 -5.23
N GLN A 190 -31.86 -33.06 -5.67
CA GLN A 190 -33.06 -33.35 -6.48
C GLN A 190 -32.93 -32.84 -7.93
N GLY A 191 -31.71 -32.68 -8.45
CA GLY A 191 -31.49 -32.25 -9.83
C GLY A 191 -31.81 -30.77 -10.10
N MET A 192 -32.06 -29.96 -9.07
CA MET A 192 -32.33 -28.53 -9.25
C MET A 192 -31.04 -27.77 -9.57
N HIS A 193 -31.13 -26.88 -10.56
CA HIS A 193 -30.06 -25.99 -10.99
C HIS A 193 -30.36 -24.58 -10.49
N GLY A 194 -29.36 -23.90 -9.92
CA GLY A 194 -29.56 -22.56 -9.39
C GLY A 194 -28.47 -21.57 -9.74
N PHE A 195 -28.84 -20.30 -9.80
CA PHE A 195 -27.96 -19.16 -9.97
C PHE A 195 -28.08 -18.22 -8.78
N THR A 196 -26.96 -17.95 -8.14
CA THR A 196 -26.88 -17.10 -6.95
C THR A 196 -26.05 -15.86 -7.21
N LEU A 197 -26.52 -14.75 -6.67
CA LEU A 197 -25.82 -13.48 -6.64
C LEU A 197 -25.67 -13.06 -5.20
N GLY A 198 -24.50 -12.60 -4.78
CA GLY A 198 -24.37 -12.13 -3.41
C GLY A 198 -23.14 -11.29 -3.15
N LYS A 199 -23.07 -10.75 -1.94
CA LYS A 199 -21.91 -10.06 -1.39
C LYS A 199 -21.35 -10.85 -0.22
N LEU A 200 -20.04 -11.07 -0.24
CA LEU A 200 -19.24 -11.58 0.86
C LEU A 200 -18.49 -10.41 1.47
N ASN A 201 -19.08 -9.77 2.49
CA ASN A 201 -18.45 -8.62 3.14
C ASN A 201 -17.38 -9.09 4.13
N LYS A 202 -16.18 -8.50 4.07
CA LYS A 202 -15.10 -8.79 5.03
C LYS A 202 -15.47 -8.34 6.44
N ASP A 203 -15.98 -7.11 6.54
CA ASP A 203 -16.45 -6.49 7.76
C ASP A 203 -17.97 -6.27 7.59
N GLY A 204 -18.80 -6.98 8.35
CA GLY A 204 -20.25 -6.82 8.35
C GLY A 204 -21.05 -7.84 7.53
N ILE A 205 -22.37 -7.62 7.47
CA ILE A 205 -23.34 -8.53 6.85
C ILE A 205 -23.40 -8.28 5.35
N GLY A 206 -23.39 -9.34 4.54
CA GLY A 206 -23.71 -9.31 3.12
C GLY A 206 -25.12 -9.80 2.84
N LEU A 207 -25.60 -9.54 1.63
CA LEU A 207 -26.88 -10.04 1.11
C LEU A 207 -26.62 -11.02 -0.02
N TYR A 208 -27.49 -12.00 -0.17
CA TYR A 208 -27.50 -12.86 -1.35
C TYR A 208 -28.94 -13.16 -1.79
N THR A 209 -29.06 -13.51 -3.06
CA THR A 209 -30.26 -14.08 -3.67
C THR A 209 -29.89 -15.35 -4.42
N ASN A 210 -30.85 -16.26 -4.56
CA ASN A 210 -30.67 -17.48 -5.34
C ASN A 210 -31.96 -17.79 -6.11
N LEU A 211 -31.84 -17.99 -7.41
CA LEU A 211 -32.90 -18.50 -8.27
C LEU A 211 -32.61 -19.96 -8.56
N ARG A 212 -33.58 -20.86 -8.37
CA ARG A 212 -33.44 -22.29 -8.65
C ARG A 212 -34.57 -22.74 -9.56
N VAL A 213 -34.24 -23.62 -10.51
CA VAL A 213 -35.18 -24.19 -11.46
C VAL A 213 -34.90 -25.69 -11.64
N SER A 214 -35.95 -26.51 -11.79
CA SER A 214 -35.79 -27.88 -12.29
C SER A 214 -35.55 -27.85 -13.80
N PRO A 215 -34.89 -28.88 -14.39
CA PRO A 215 -34.76 -28.99 -15.84
C PRO A 215 -36.12 -28.92 -16.57
N ASP A 216 -37.14 -29.57 -16.00
CA ASP A 216 -38.50 -29.61 -16.54
C ASP A 216 -39.18 -28.24 -16.59
N PHE A 217 -38.74 -27.27 -15.76
CA PHE A 217 -39.24 -25.90 -15.80
C PHE A 217 -38.99 -25.21 -17.15
N LEU A 218 -37.93 -25.60 -17.88
CA LEU A 218 -37.63 -25.06 -19.20
C LEU A 218 -38.56 -25.58 -20.30
N GLU A 219 -39.29 -26.67 -20.03
CA GLU A 219 -40.26 -27.29 -20.94
C GLU A 219 -41.69 -26.76 -20.72
N LEU A 220 -41.89 -25.86 -19.75
CA LEU A 220 -43.20 -25.29 -19.44
C LEU A 220 -43.74 -24.45 -20.59
N THR A 221 -44.95 -24.80 -21.06
CA THR A 221 -45.75 -24.01 -21.99
C THR A 221 -47.03 -23.59 -21.28
N TYR A 222 -47.11 -22.33 -20.82
CA TYR A 222 -48.15 -21.88 -19.88
C TYR A 222 -49.58 -22.14 -20.36
N LYS A 223 -50.29 -23.03 -19.66
CA LYS A 223 -51.75 -23.25 -19.73
C LYS A 223 -52.27 -23.48 -18.30
N LYS A 224 -53.48 -23.00 -17.99
CA LYS A 224 -54.09 -23.14 -16.66
C LYS A 224 -54.48 -24.62 -16.42
N PRO A 225 -54.25 -25.20 -15.22
CA PRO A 225 -54.63 -26.57 -14.93
C PRO A 225 -56.15 -26.76 -15.07
N GLU A 226 -56.54 -27.87 -15.69
CA GLU A 226 -57.95 -28.21 -15.94
C GLU A 226 -58.49 -29.27 -14.95
N LEU A 227 -57.63 -29.93 -14.16
CA LEU A 227 -57.99 -31.13 -13.38
C LEU A 227 -57.28 -31.22 -12.01
N GLU A 228 -58.03 -31.54 -10.95
CA GLU A 228 -57.54 -32.02 -9.65
C GLU A 228 -57.59 -33.56 -9.62
N LEU A 229 -56.49 -34.21 -9.25
CA LEU A 229 -56.33 -35.67 -9.26
C LEU A 229 -56.01 -36.21 -7.86
N THR A 230 -56.41 -37.46 -7.59
CA THR A 230 -55.96 -38.23 -6.42
C THR A 230 -54.65 -38.96 -6.70
N GLU A 231 -53.90 -39.41 -5.68
CA GLU A 231 -52.61 -40.12 -5.87
C GLU A 231 -52.71 -41.34 -6.80
N ASP A 232 -53.85 -42.04 -6.80
CA ASP A 232 -54.10 -43.21 -7.66
C ASP A 232 -54.35 -42.85 -9.13
N GLN A 233 -54.52 -41.56 -9.44
CA GLN A 233 -54.85 -41.05 -10.78
C GLN A 233 -53.66 -40.37 -11.47
N ILE A 234 -52.45 -40.44 -10.91
CA ILE A 234 -51.25 -39.83 -11.49
C ILE A 234 -50.96 -40.47 -12.86
N PRO A 235 -50.90 -39.68 -13.94
CA PRO A 235 -50.56 -40.20 -15.26
C PRO A 235 -49.15 -40.80 -15.31
N GLU A 236 -48.99 -41.88 -16.08
CA GLU A 236 -47.67 -42.44 -16.37
C GLU A 236 -46.85 -41.41 -17.17
N GLY A 237 -45.61 -41.14 -16.73
CA GLY A 237 -44.74 -40.12 -17.36
C GLY A 237 -44.81 -38.70 -16.75
N GLU A 238 -45.37 -38.55 -15.54
CA GLU A 238 -45.37 -37.29 -14.79
C GLU A 238 -44.02 -36.55 -14.77
N LYS A 239 -44.10 -35.22 -14.94
CA LYS A 239 -43.00 -34.27 -14.75
C LYS A 239 -43.36 -33.20 -13.74
N ILE A 240 -42.35 -32.72 -13.00
CA ILE A 240 -42.50 -31.70 -11.97
C ILE A 240 -41.62 -30.49 -12.30
N ALA A 241 -42.27 -29.40 -12.69
CA ALA A 241 -41.62 -28.12 -12.88
C ALA A 241 -41.52 -27.38 -11.54
N ILE A 242 -40.28 -27.02 -11.16
CA ILE A 242 -40.00 -26.31 -9.91
C ILE A 242 -39.29 -25.00 -10.26
N ALA A 243 -39.77 -23.90 -9.68
CA ALA A 243 -39.04 -22.64 -9.64
C ALA A 243 -39.01 -22.10 -8.20
N SER A 244 -37.85 -21.66 -7.75
CA SER A 244 -37.70 -21.11 -6.39
C SER A 244 -36.87 -19.85 -6.40
N LEU A 245 -37.28 -18.87 -5.60
CA LEU A 245 -36.49 -17.67 -5.34
C LEU A 245 -36.24 -17.57 -3.83
N SER A 246 -34.97 -17.46 -3.43
CA SER A 246 -34.57 -17.18 -2.06
C SER A 246 -33.74 -15.91 -1.94
N ALA A 247 -33.76 -15.34 -0.74
CA ALA A 247 -32.89 -14.28 -0.33
C ALA A 247 -32.43 -14.50 1.11
N GLY A 248 -31.26 -13.95 1.45
CA GLY A 248 -30.75 -14.09 2.80
C GLY A 248 -29.52 -13.24 3.08
N LEU A 249 -28.95 -13.50 4.24
CA LEU A 249 -27.79 -12.80 4.78
C LEU A 249 -26.56 -13.71 4.72
N SER A 250 -25.40 -13.10 4.49
CA SER A 250 -24.09 -13.73 4.64
C SER A 250 -23.31 -13.04 5.75
N TYR A 251 -22.60 -13.81 6.57
CA TYR A 251 -21.84 -13.30 7.70
C TYR A 251 -20.42 -13.91 7.74
N PRO A 252 -19.36 -13.09 7.80
CA PRO A 252 -17.98 -13.59 7.90
C PRO A 252 -17.74 -14.24 9.26
N VAL A 253 -17.49 -15.55 9.30
CA VAL A 253 -17.17 -16.25 10.55
C VAL A 253 -15.66 -16.16 10.82
N PHE A 254 -14.86 -16.54 9.82
CA PHE A 254 -13.43 -16.31 9.78
C PHE A 254 -12.99 -16.32 8.32
N TYR A 255 -12.11 -15.42 7.88
CA TYR A 255 -11.69 -15.42 6.48
C TYR A 255 -10.91 -16.71 6.13
N PRO A 256 -11.23 -17.44 5.04
CA PRO A 256 -12.11 -17.06 3.93
C PRO A 256 -13.50 -17.75 3.93
N VAL A 257 -14.16 -17.90 5.08
CA VAL A 257 -15.43 -18.61 5.27
C VAL A 257 -16.52 -17.65 5.76
N TRP A 258 -17.65 -17.67 5.06
CA TRP A 258 -18.89 -17.00 5.41
C TRP A 258 -19.97 -18.02 5.69
N LEU A 259 -20.76 -17.81 6.72
CA LEU A 259 -22.03 -18.50 6.91
C LEU A 259 -23.10 -17.73 6.14
N TYR A 260 -24.04 -18.42 5.52
CA TYR A 260 -25.25 -17.78 4.99
C TYR A 260 -26.50 -18.45 5.56
N VAL A 261 -27.54 -17.65 5.73
CA VAL A 261 -28.86 -18.09 6.16
C VAL A 261 -29.91 -17.25 5.45
N GLY A 262 -30.99 -17.87 5.04
CA GLY A 262 -32.05 -17.20 4.33
C GLY A 262 -33.30 -18.05 4.25
N GLY A 263 -34.23 -17.59 3.42
CA GLY A 263 -35.42 -18.34 3.09
C GLY A 263 -35.94 -17.92 1.73
N GLY A 264 -36.83 -18.73 1.18
CA GLY A 264 -37.40 -18.48 -0.12
C GLY A 264 -38.79 -19.04 -0.27
N ALA A 265 -39.36 -18.74 -1.43
CA ALA A 265 -40.60 -19.32 -1.91
C ALA A 265 -40.27 -20.33 -3.02
N ASN A 266 -40.92 -21.48 -2.95
CA ASN A 266 -40.84 -22.58 -3.88
C ASN A 266 -42.20 -22.71 -4.55
N PHE A 267 -42.21 -22.62 -5.87
CA PHE A 267 -43.36 -22.85 -6.72
C PHE A 267 -43.19 -24.18 -7.44
N GLN A 268 -44.24 -25.00 -7.47
CA GLN A 268 -44.25 -26.32 -8.07
C GLN A 268 -45.52 -26.53 -8.90
N GLU A 269 -45.34 -27.03 -10.13
CA GLU A 269 -46.40 -27.47 -11.03
C GLU A 269 -46.12 -28.86 -11.57
N ARG A 270 -47.18 -29.66 -11.71
CA ARG A 270 -47.16 -31.00 -12.30
C ARG A 270 -47.76 -30.96 -13.69
N PHE A 271 -47.14 -31.70 -14.60
CA PHE A 271 -47.64 -31.83 -15.96
C PHE A 271 -47.25 -33.19 -16.56
N ASN A 272 -47.96 -33.58 -17.62
CA ASN A 272 -47.56 -34.68 -18.49
C ASN A 272 -47.45 -34.19 -19.94
N ASN A 273 -46.46 -34.69 -20.69
CA ASN A 273 -46.32 -34.37 -22.10
C ASN A 273 -47.23 -35.30 -22.91
N ASN A 274 -48.16 -34.73 -23.66
CA ASN A 274 -48.99 -35.51 -24.57
C ASN A 274 -48.24 -35.71 -25.89
N ASP A 275 -47.92 -36.94 -26.29
CA ASP A 275 -47.09 -37.22 -27.48
C ASP A 275 -47.74 -36.79 -28.81
N ASN A 276 -49.06 -36.53 -28.82
CA ASN A 276 -49.83 -36.28 -30.05
C ASN A 276 -50.03 -34.79 -30.39
N GLU A 277 -49.84 -33.88 -29.44
CA GLU A 277 -49.94 -32.43 -29.63
C GLU A 277 -48.88 -31.82 -28.73
N HIS A 278 -48.07 -30.86 -29.19
CA HIS A 278 -47.03 -30.20 -28.38
C HIS A 278 -47.61 -29.35 -27.21
N ILE A 279 -48.45 -29.96 -26.37
CA ILE A 279 -49.30 -29.37 -25.34
C ILE A 279 -49.10 -30.21 -24.08
N ASN A 280 -48.75 -29.54 -23.00
CA ASN A 280 -48.58 -30.16 -21.68
C ASN A 280 -49.94 -30.17 -20.96
N ASP A 281 -50.32 -31.32 -20.41
CA ASP A 281 -51.54 -31.47 -19.60
C ASP A 281 -51.20 -31.20 -18.13
N TYR A 282 -51.76 -30.12 -17.58
CA TYR A 282 -51.49 -29.63 -16.22
C TYR A 282 -52.54 -30.13 -15.22
N TYR A 283 -52.09 -30.61 -14.06
CA TYR A 283 -52.95 -31.10 -12.98
C TYR A 283 -52.38 -30.77 -11.60
N SER A 284 -53.22 -30.88 -10.57
CA SER A 284 -52.85 -30.71 -9.15
C SER A 284 -53.30 -31.91 -8.34
N LEU A 285 -52.51 -32.33 -7.35
CA LEU A 285 -52.93 -33.38 -6.42
C LEU A 285 -53.84 -32.82 -5.32
N GLU A 286 -54.83 -33.60 -4.90
CA GLU A 286 -55.72 -33.22 -3.80
C GLU A 286 -54.92 -32.93 -2.52
N GLY A 287 -55.00 -31.69 -2.01
CA GLY A 287 -54.25 -31.24 -0.83
C GLY A 287 -52.81 -30.77 -1.08
N GLU A 288 -52.35 -30.72 -2.34
CA GLU A 288 -51.01 -30.25 -2.68
C GLU A 288 -50.92 -28.72 -2.68
N GLU A 289 -49.99 -28.16 -1.89
CA GLU A 289 -49.70 -26.74 -1.93
C GLU A 289 -48.73 -26.41 -3.07
N HIS A 290 -49.15 -25.64 -4.07
CA HIS A 290 -48.28 -25.18 -5.16
C HIS A 290 -47.16 -24.24 -4.70
N LEU A 291 -47.38 -23.51 -3.60
CA LEU A 291 -46.43 -22.55 -3.03
C LEU A 291 -45.99 -23.04 -1.65
N ALA A 292 -44.68 -23.21 -1.45
CA ALA A 292 -44.10 -23.56 -0.16
C ALA A 292 -42.99 -22.57 0.23
N PHE A 293 -42.92 -22.19 1.51
CA PHE A 293 -41.78 -21.43 2.03
C PHE A 293 -40.74 -22.39 2.63
N TYR A 294 -39.46 -22.09 2.41
CA TYR A 294 -38.36 -22.91 2.92
C TYR A 294 -37.27 -22.05 3.54
N PRO A 295 -36.67 -22.47 4.67
CA PRO A 295 -35.40 -21.94 5.12
C PRO A 295 -34.24 -22.61 4.38
N GLU A 296 -33.12 -21.89 4.30
CA GLU A 296 -31.84 -22.44 3.85
C GLU A 296 -30.69 -21.89 4.67
N ALA A 297 -29.63 -22.69 4.80
CA ALA A 297 -28.42 -22.28 5.49
C ALA A 297 -27.20 -23.01 4.93
N GLY A 298 -26.03 -22.41 5.07
CA GLY A 298 -24.79 -23.07 4.65
C GLY A 298 -23.56 -22.19 4.79
N ILE A 299 -22.53 -22.58 4.07
CA ILE A 299 -21.24 -21.90 4.03
C ILE A 299 -20.84 -21.50 2.61
N ASN A 300 -20.14 -20.38 2.53
CA ASN A 300 -19.51 -19.90 1.31
C ASN A 300 -18.01 -19.70 1.61
N VAL A 301 -17.15 -20.47 0.92
CA VAL A 301 -15.71 -20.48 1.13
C VAL A 301 -15.03 -19.86 -0.08
N ARG A 302 -14.31 -18.76 0.13
CA ARG A 302 -13.56 -18.10 -0.94
C ARG A 302 -12.19 -18.75 -1.14
N LEU A 303 -11.88 -19.09 -2.39
CA LEU A 303 -10.60 -19.62 -2.83
C LEU A 303 -9.87 -18.59 -3.68
N GLY A 304 -8.90 -17.91 -3.06
CA GLY A 304 -8.13 -16.86 -3.73
C GLY A 304 -8.97 -15.63 -4.09
N GLN A 305 -8.67 -15.01 -5.23
CA GLN A 305 -9.33 -13.76 -5.62
C GLN A 305 -10.58 -13.96 -6.47
N ARG A 306 -10.76 -15.12 -7.11
CA ARG A 306 -11.70 -15.29 -8.23
C ARG A 306 -12.73 -16.39 -8.05
N PHE A 307 -12.64 -17.21 -7.02
CA PHE A 307 -13.52 -18.36 -6.90
C PHE A 307 -14.07 -18.48 -5.49
N ASN A 308 -15.26 -19.04 -5.39
CA ASN A 308 -15.84 -19.45 -4.12
C ASN A 308 -16.61 -20.76 -4.28
N ILE A 309 -16.63 -21.55 -3.21
CA ILE A 309 -17.39 -22.79 -3.09
C ILE A 309 -18.57 -22.52 -2.18
N ILE A 310 -19.74 -22.99 -2.59
CA ILE A 310 -21.00 -22.86 -1.86
C ILE A 310 -21.40 -24.26 -1.43
N ALA A 311 -21.72 -24.43 -0.16
CA ALA A 311 -22.29 -25.68 0.36
C ALA A 311 -23.40 -25.34 1.34
N GLY A 312 -24.45 -26.14 1.42
CA GLY A 312 -25.49 -25.93 2.42
C GLY A 312 -26.64 -26.90 2.33
N VAL A 313 -27.68 -26.56 3.06
CA VAL A 313 -28.91 -27.36 3.17
C VAL A 313 -30.13 -26.47 2.99
N VAL A 314 -31.17 -27.06 2.46
CA VAL A 314 -32.48 -26.45 2.24
C VAL A 314 -33.49 -27.39 2.85
N TYR A 315 -34.40 -26.87 3.66
CA TYR A 315 -35.49 -27.68 4.22
C TYR A 315 -36.79 -27.35 3.48
N LEU A 316 -37.23 -28.23 2.59
CA LEU A 316 -38.37 -27.99 1.72
C LEU A 316 -39.34 -29.17 1.81
N ARG A 317 -40.61 -28.90 2.08
CA ARG A 317 -41.70 -29.91 2.10
C ARG A 317 -41.39 -31.15 2.95
N GLY A 318 -40.74 -30.97 4.11
CA GLY A 318 -40.39 -32.07 5.01
C GLY A 318 -39.05 -32.76 4.72
N GLU A 319 -38.39 -32.40 3.62
CA GLU A 319 -37.12 -33.01 3.20
C GLU A 319 -35.93 -32.05 3.36
N ILE A 320 -34.76 -32.61 3.64
CA ILE A 320 -33.49 -31.89 3.62
C ILE A 320 -32.82 -32.13 2.27
N LEU A 321 -32.62 -31.06 1.51
CA LEU A 321 -31.89 -31.07 0.26
C LEU A 321 -30.47 -30.55 0.47
N TYR A 322 -29.49 -31.22 -0.13
CA TYR A 322 -28.10 -30.81 -0.05
C TYR A 322 -27.75 -29.95 -1.26
N LYS A 323 -27.18 -28.77 -1.00
CA LYS A 323 -26.78 -27.79 -2.01
C LYS A 323 -25.26 -27.72 -2.09
N VAL A 324 -24.73 -27.80 -3.31
CA VAL A 324 -23.33 -27.55 -3.64
C VAL A 324 -23.24 -26.56 -4.79
N GLY A 325 -22.18 -25.77 -4.85
CA GLY A 325 -22.03 -24.79 -5.90
C GLY A 325 -20.65 -24.19 -5.99
N PHE A 326 -20.41 -23.49 -7.08
CA PHE A 326 -19.21 -22.73 -7.32
C PHE A 326 -19.58 -21.34 -7.82
N GLY A 327 -18.81 -20.33 -7.44
CA GLY A 327 -18.98 -18.96 -7.90
C GLY A 327 -17.67 -18.32 -8.27
N PHE A 328 -17.79 -17.15 -8.90
CA PHE A 328 -16.68 -16.34 -9.39
C PHE A 328 -16.83 -14.84 -9.11
#